data_AF-A0A7S3NGB9-F1
#
_entry.id   AF-A0A7S3NGB9-F1
#
_cell.length_a   1.000
_cell.length_b   1.000
_cell.length_c   1.000
_cell.angle_alpha   90.00
_cell.angle_beta   90.00
_cell.angle_gamma   90.00
#
_symmetry.space_group_name_H-M   'P 1'
#
loop_
_entity.id
_entity.type
_entity.pdbx_description
1 polymer ?
#
loop_
_entity_poly.entity_id
_entity_poly.type
_entity_poly.pdbx_seq_one_letter_code
_entity_poly.pdbx_strand_id
1 'polypeptide(L)'
;MFSYGSGCAASMFTIQATDKFIGLRSSNFVKSIEERLNNRIKKSPEEYTDCLMKREEMYTKNGYEATSPIDELFPGTYYLEKVDEKWRRYYQRKPSEMKKITPFKSENISFNSRSSKIFALSKM
;
A
#
# COMPACT_ATOMS: atom_id res chain seq x y z
N MET A 1 2.09 18.87 -3.98
CA MET A 1 1.29 17.70 -4.41
C MET A 1 0.03 18.20 -5.10
N PHE A 2 -0.36 17.56 -6.19
CA PHE A 2 -1.61 17.84 -6.90
C PHE A 2 -2.41 16.54 -6.98
N SER A 3 -3.67 16.57 -6.56
CA SER A 3 -4.59 15.44 -6.62
C SER A 3 -5.81 15.82 -7.43
N TYR A 4 -6.21 14.93 -8.34
CA TYR A 4 -7.31 15.12 -9.28
C TYR A 4 -8.25 13.91 -9.27
N GLY A 5 -9.56 14.18 -9.25
CA GLY A 5 -10.61 13.20 -9.50
C GLY A 5 -11.60 13.73 -10.52
N SER A 6 -11.96 12.89 -11.50
CA SER A 6 -13.01 13.21 -12.48
C SER A 6 -14.36 13.48 -11.79
N GLY A 7 -15.22 14.31 -12.39
CA GLY A 7 -16.41 14.88 -11.76
C GLY A 7 -16.25 16.40 -11.63
N CYS A 8 -15.60 16.86 -10.55
CA CYS A 8 -14.97 18.20 -10.50
C CYS A 8 -14.02 18.43 -9.29
N ALA A 9 -13.54 17.39 -8.60
CA ALA A 9 -12.76 17.58 -7.38
C ALA A 9 -11.24 17.59 -7.66
N ALA A 10 -10.58 18.70 -7.35
CA ALA A 10 -9.12 18.80 -7.39
C ALA A 10 -8.60 19.57 -6.17
N SER A 11 -7.37 19.24 -5.74
CA SER A 11 -6.72 19.94 -4.64
C SER A 11 -5.22 20.03 -4.87
N MET A 12 -4.68 21.21 -4.61
CA MET A 12 -3.24 21.46 -4.57
C MET A 12 -2.84 21.78 -3.13
N PHE A 13 -1.78 21.15 -2.65
CA PHE A 13 -1.26 21.40 -1.32
C PHE A 13 0.24 21.15 -1.25
N THR A 14 0.87 21.70 -0.22
CA THR A 14 2.31 21.60 0.02
C THR A 14 2.59 20.59 1.12
N ILE A 15 3.72 19.89 1.01
CA ILE A 15 4.26 19.03 2.07
C ILE A 15 5.63 19.61 2.41
N GLN A 16 5.82 20.02 3.66
CA GLN A 16 7.12 20.46 4.15
C GLN A 16 7.81 19.30 4.87
N ALA A 17 8.80 18.70 4.21
CA ALA A 17 9.64 17.69 4.84
C ALA A 17 10.61 18.36 5.83
N THR A 18 10.79 17.75 7.01
CA THR A 18 11.78 18.21 8.02
C THR A 18 12.91 17.20 8.13
N ASP A 19 14.05 17.61 8.70
CA ASP A 19 15.25 16.77 8.81
C ASP A 19 15.06 15.52 9.69
N LYS A 20 13.96 15.42 10.43
CA LYS A 20 13.58 14.21 11.19
C LYS A 20 13.16 13.03 10.30
N PHE A 21 13.08 13.22 8.97
CA PHE A 21 12.71 12.19 7.99
C PHE A 21 13.86 11.30 7.51
N ILE A 22 15.06 11.41 8.10
CA ILE A 22 16.25 10.63 7.71
C ILE A 22 16.00 9.11 7.71
N GLY A 23 15.10 8.59 8.56
CA GLY A 23 14.75 7.17 8.61
C GLY A 23 13.99 6.62 7.38
N LEU A 24 13.32 7.47 6.61
CA LEU A 24 12.57 7.09 5.40
C LEU A 24 13.41 7.19 4.10
N ARG A 25 14.54 7.90 4.14
CA ARG A 25 15.51 7.99 3.02
C ARG A 25 16.43 6.77 2.94
N SER A 26 15.96 5.59 3.35
CA SER A 26 16.74 4.39 3.14
C SER A 26 16.74 4.09 1.63
N SER A 27 17.90 4.12 1.00
CA SER A 27 18.11 3.63 -0.38
C SER A 27 17.53 2.22 -0.59
N ASN A 28 17.36 1.45 0.49
CA ASN A 28 16.70 0.16 0.49
C ASN A 28 15.21 0.22 0.10
N PHE A 29 14.50 1.32 0.38
CA PHE A 29 13.08 1.46 -0.03
C PHE A 29 12.96 1.62 -1.54
N VAL A 30 13.80 2.46 -2.15
CA VAL A 30 13.81 2.66 -3.61
C VAL A 30 14.29 1.39 -4.33
N LYS A 31 15.36 0.75 -3.85
CA LYS A 31 15.81 -0.56 -4.37
C LYS A 31 14.74 -1.64 -4.25
N SER A 32 13.98 -1.65 -3.14
CA SER A 32 12.85 -2.57 -2.95
C SER A 32 11.73 -2.35 -3.98
N ILE A 33 11.52 -1.12 -4.47
CA ILE A 33 10.52 -0.86 -5.51
C ILE A 33 10.98 -1.45 -6.85
N GLU A 34 12.22 -1.19 -7.26
CA GLU A 34 12.77 -1.70 -8.53
C GLU A 34 12.75 -3.23 -8.57
N GLU A 35 13.21 -3.89 -7.49
CA GLU A 35 13.18 -5.35 -7.37
C GLU A 35 11.75 -5.90 -7.48
N ARG A 36 10.78 -5.27 -6.81
CA ARG A 36 9.37 -5.69 -6.89
C ARG A 36 8.79 -5.53 -8.29
N LEU A 37 9.17 -4.47 -9.01
CA LEU A 37 8.70 -4.22 -10.37
C LEU A 37 9.29 -5.21 -11.38
N ASN A 38 10.58 -5.57 -11.20
CA ASN A 38 11.31 -6.51 -12.05
C ASN A 38 10.85 -7.96 -11.84
N ASN A 39 10.41 -8.32 -10.63
CA ASN A 39 9.87 -9.65 -10.31
C ASN A 39 8.41 -9.86 -10.76
N ARG A 40 7.81 -8.94 -11.52
CA ARG A 40 6.46 -9.12 -12.07
C ARG A 40 6.47 -10.09 -13.25
N ILE A 41 5.37 -10.82 -13.42
CA ILE A 41 5.16 -11.70 -14.55
C ILE A 41 4.53 -10.90 -15.68
N LYS A 42 5.19 -10.89 -16.84
CA LYS A 42 4.65 -10.30 -18.06
C LYS A 42 3.63 -11.27 -18.66
N LYS A 43 2.42 -10.78 -18.95
CA LYS A 43 1.35 -11.51 -19.64
C LYS A 43 1.22 -11.03 -21.07
N SER A 44 0.76 -11.89 -21.97
CA SER A 44 0.45 -11.52 -23.35
C SER A 44 -0.79 -10.61 -23.39
N PRO A 45 -0.99 -9.83 -24.47
CA PRO A 45 -2.22 -9.05 -24.66
C PRO A 45 -3.49 -9.90 -24.61
N GLU A 46 -3.45 -11.13 -25.12
CA GLU A 46 -4.56 -12.08 -25.14
C GLU A 46 -4.89 -12.55 -23.72
N GLU A 47 -3.90 -13.02 -22.96
CA GLU A 47 -4.08 -13.42 -21.55
C GLU A 47 -4.65 -12.28 -20.69
N TYR A 48 -4.17 -11.05 -20.94
CA TYR A 48 -4.67 -9.86 -20.28
C TYR A 48 -6.13 -9.57 -20.63
N THR A 49 -6.50 -9.69 -21.91
CA THR A 49 -7.87 -9.45 -22.38
C THR A 49 -8.85 -10.48 -21.81
N ASP A 50 -8.46 -11.76 -21.80
CA ASP A 50 -9.26 -12.83 -21.17
C ASP A 50 -9.48 -12.56 -19.68
N CYS A 51 -8.47 -12.03 -18.98
CA CYS A 51 -8.59 -11.65 -17.58
C CYS A 51 -9.58 -10.48 -17.39
N LEU A 52 -9.60 -9.50 -18.30
CA LEU A 52 -10.56 -8.40 -18.25
C LEU A 52 -11.99 -8.88 -18.47
N MET A 53 -12.21 -9.78 -19.44
CA MET A 53 -13.53 -10.37 -19.71
C MET A 53 -14.05 -11.14 -18.49
N LYS A 54 -13.23 -11.99 -17.88
CA LYS A 54 -13.58 -12.70 -16.64
C LYS A 54 -13.94 -11.73 -15.51
N ARG A 55 -13.20 -10.62 -15.38
CA ARG A 55 -13.47 -9.60 -14.36
C ARG A 55 -14.80 -8.91 -14.59
N GLU A 56 -15.14 -8.59 -15.83
CA GLU A 56 -16.44 -8.04 -16.21
C GLU A 56 -17.57 -9.02 -15.90
N GLU A 57 -17.41 -10.29 -16.28
CA GLU A 57 -18.38 -11.34 -15.97
C GLU A 57 -18.59 -11.54 -14.48
N MET A 58 -17.53 -11.47 -13.66
CA MET A 58 -17.61 -11.64 -12.21
C MET A 58 -18.10 -10.38 -11.48
N TYR A 59 -18.09 -9.23 -12.15
CA TYR A 59 -18.56 -7.99 -11.58
C TYR A 59 -20.04 -8.14 -11.21
N THR A 60 -20.42 -7.76 -9.99
CA THR A 60 -21.78 -7.93 -9.47
C THR A 60 -22.32 -9.37 -9.48
N LYS A 61 -21.46 -10.38 -9.42
CA LYS A 61 -21.88 -11.76 -9.11
C LYS A 61 -21.63 -12.11 -7.65
N ASN A 62 -22.36 -13.11 -7.17
CA ASN A 62 -22.21 -13.69 -5.84
C ASN A 62 -22.30 -15.22 -5.94
N GLY A 63 -22.11 -15.94 -4.84
CA GLY A 63 -22.18 -17.40 -4.81
C GLY A 63 -21.08 -18.10 -5.64
N TYR A 64 -19.86 -17.56 -5.68
CA TYR A 64 -18.75 -18.12 -6.46
C TYR A 64 -17.44 -18.21 -5.67
N GLU A 65 -16.59 -19.14 -6.08
CA GLU A 65 -15.19 -19.25 -5.67
C GLU A 65 -14.28 -18.61 -6.72
N ALA A 66 -13.25 -17.89 -6.28
CA ALA A 66 -12.33 -17.21 -7.18
C ALA A 66 -11.40 -18.24 -7.86
N THR A 67 -11.33 -18.19 -9.19
CA THR A 67 -10.56 -19.15 -10.01
C THR A 67 -9.17 -18.66 -10.41
N SER A 68 -8.73 -17.52 -9.87
CA SER A 68 -7.43 -16.93 -10.24
C SER A 68 -6.26 -17.70 -9.63
N PRO A 69 -5.16 -17.88 -10.39
CA PRO A 69 -3.99 -18.62 -9.91
C PRO A 69 -3.32 -17.90 -8.73
N ILE A 70 -3.14 -18.62 -7.61
CA ILE A 70 -2.52 -18.10 -6.38
C ILE A 70 -0.98 -18.15 -6.47
N ASP A 71 -0.44 -19.04 -7.30
CA ASP A 71 1.01 -19.26 -7.43
C ASP A 71 1.75 -18.04 -7.98
N GLU A 72 1.08 -17.22 -8.79
CA GLU A 72 1.64 -16.01 -9.38
C GLU A 72 1.67 -14.81 -8.41
N LEU A 73 0.95 -14.88 -7.29
CA LEU A 73 0.90 -13.79 -6.31
C LEU A 73 2.20 -13.69 -5.52
N PHE A 74 2.59 -12.48 -5.11
CA PHE A 74 3.73 -12.32 -4.22
C PHE A 74 3.47 -12.96 -2.85
N PRO A 75 4.50 -13.50 -2.16
CA PRO A 75 4.35 -14.04 -0.81
C PRO A 75 3.71 -13.03 0.15
N GLY A 76 2.79 -13.48 0.99
CA GLY A 76 2.08 -12.61 1.93
C GLY A 76 0.93 -11.78 1.34
N THR A 77 0.63 -11.89 0.05
CA THR A 77 -0.49 -11.21 -0.61
C THR A 77 -1.83 -11.75 -0.12
N TYR A 78 -2.75 -10.85 0.20
CA TYR A 78 -4.15 -11.20 0.45
C TYR A 78 -4.89 -11.33 -0.88
N TYR A 79 -5.69 -12.38 -1.04
CA TYR A 79 -6.51 -12.63 -2.22
C TYR A 79 -7.93 -13.00 -1.82
N LEU A 80 -8.87 -12.75 -2.75
CA LEU A 80 -10.26 -13.14 -2.60
C LEU A 80 -10.38 -14.65 -2.81
N GLU A 81 -10.92 -15.37 -1.84
CA GLU A 81 -11.20 -16.80 -1.93
C GLU A 81 -12.59 -17.03 -2.54
N LYS A 82 -13.61 -16.37 -2.00
CA LYS A 82 -14.99 -16.51 -2.47
C LYS A 82 -15.88 -15.33 -2.11
N VAL A 83 -16.99 -15.23 -2.82
CA VAL A 83 -18.12 -14.37 -2.50
C VAL A 83 -19.34 -15.25 -2.30
N ASP A 84 -19.95 -15.25 -1.12
CA ASP A 84 -21.14 -16.06 -0.89
C ASP A 84 -22.43 -15.40 -1.41
N GLU A 85 -23.56 -16.10 -1.34
CA GLU A 85 -24.88 -15.64 -1.80
C GLU A 85 -25.36 -14.36 -1.10
N LYS A 86 -24.81 -14.04 0.07
CA LYS A 86 -25.10 -12.82 0.84
C LYS A 86 -24.09 -11.71 0.56
N TRP A 87 -23.29 -11.84 -0.50
CA TRP A 87 -22.27 -10.88 -0.92
C TRP A 87 -21.10 -10.72 0.08
N ARG A 88 -20.95 -11.63 1.03
CA ARG A 88 -19.83 -11.59 1.98
C ARG A 88 -18.59 -12.10 1.26
N ARG A 89 -17.50 -11.34 1.38
CA ARG A 89 -16.21 -11.65 0.74
C ARG A 89 -15.28 -12.30 1.76
N TYR A 90 -14.70 -13.43 1.38
CA TYR A 90 -13.75 -14.18 2.19
C TYR A 90 -12.37 -14.04 1.58
N TYR A 91 -11.38 -13.77 2.41
CA TYR A 91 -10.02 -13.52 1.97
C TYR A 91 -9.06 -14.48 2.64
N GLN A 92 -8.09 -14.95 1.88
CA GLN A 92 -6.97 -15.73 2.37
C GLN A 92 -5.66 -14.99 2.09
N ARG A 93 -4.58 -15.44 2.72
CA ARG A 93 -3.25 -14.86 2.58
C ARG A 93 -2.29 -15.93 2.10
N LYS A 94 -1.61 -15.68 0.98
CA LYS A 94 -0.52 -16.56 0.51
C LYS A 94 0.56 -16.63 1.59
N PRO A 95 1.08 -17.82 1.93
CA PRO A 95 2.17 -17.94 2.90
C PRO A 95 3.30 -16.96 2.58
N SER A 96 3.72 -16.20 3.59
CA SER A 96 4.91 -15.36 3.50
C SER A 96 6.07 -16.22 3.97
N GLU A 97 7.10 -16.36 3.13
CA GLU A 97 8.41 -16.78 3.63
C GLU A 97 8.89 -15.69 4.60
N MET A 98 8.75 -15.92 5.91
CA MET A 98 9.19 -14.97 6.92
C MET A 98 10.72 -14.91 6.93
N LYS A 99 11.33 -13.88 6.34
CA LYS A 99 12.64 -13.41 6.82
C LYS A 99 12.41 -12.86 8.23
N LYS A 100 12.96 -13.53 9.25
CA LYS A 100 12.91 -13.09 10.64
C LYS A 100 13.25 -11.60 10.71
N ILE A 101 12.26 -10.76 10.97
CA ILE A 101 12.49 -9.34 11.23
C ILE A 101 13.13 -9.29 12.61
N THR A 102 14.44 -9.08 12.68
CA THR A 102 15.09 -8.72 13.94
C THR A 102 14.39 -7.46 14.46
N PRO A 103 13.83 -7.48 15.68
CA PRO A 103 13.11 -6.33 16.21
C PRO A 103 14.03 -5.10 16.21
N PHE A 104 13.51 -4.00 15.71
CA PHE A 104 14.17 -2.70 15.76
C PHE A 104 14.44 -2.36 17.24
N LYS A 105 15.71 -2.30 17.64
CA LYS A 105 16.08 -1.82 18.98
C LYS A 105 15.67 -0.35 19.06
N SER A 106 14.68 -0.03 19.90
CA SER A 106 14.39 1.33 20.29
C SER A 106 15.56 1.85 21.14
N GLU A 107 16.43 2.67 20.56
CA GLU A 107 17.31 3.51 21.38
C GLU A 107 16.44 4.57 22.06
N ASN A 108 16.56 4.64 23.39
CA ASN A 108 15.82 5.58 24.22
C ASN A 108 16.21 7.01 23.86
N ILE A 109 15.40 7.69 23.06
CA ILE A 109 15.54 9.12 22.81
C ILE A 109 14.99 9.85 24.04
N SER A 110 15.89 10.32 24.92
CA SER A 110 15.52 11.20 26.02
C SER A 110 15.03 12.53 25.48
N PHE A 111 13.74 12.83 25.66
CA PHE A 111 13.16 14.15 25.39
C PHE A 111 13.66 15.15 26.44
N ASN A 112 14.61 16.01 26.07
CA ASN A 112 15.00 17.12 26.93
C ASN A 112 14.03 18.28 26.70
N SER A 113 13.04 18.46 27.59
CA SER A 113 12.13 19.60 27.53
C SER A 113 12.88 20.86 27.95
N ARG A 114 13.20 21.74 27.00
CA ARG A 114 13.63 23.10 27.33
C ARG A 114 12.87 24.14 26.52
N SER A 115 12.33 25.08 27.29
CA SER A 115 11.94 26.44 26.94
C SER A 115 10.56 26.63 26.31
N SER A 116 9.56 26.59 27.18
CA SER A 116 8.45 27.55 27.16
C SER A 116 9.00 28.99 27.08
N LYS A 117 8.95 29.61 25.90
CA LYS A 117 8.96 31.07 25.76
C LYS A 117 7.63 31.52 25.19
N ILE A 118 6.86 32.07 26.12
CA ILE A 118 5.58 32.74 26.01
C ILE A 118 5.65 33.80 24.91
N PHE A 119 4.72 33.74 23.94
CA PHE A 119 4.40 34.86 23.06
C PHE A 119 3.75 35.95 23.91
N ALA A 120 4.48 37.03 24.21
CA ALA A 120 3.88 38.25 24.72
C ALA A 120 3.50 39.14 23.53
N LEU A 121 2.21 39.33 23.33
CA LEU A 121 1.62 40.35 22.47
C LEU A 121 1.98 41.74 23.01
N SER A 122 2.75 42.52 22.25
CA SER A 122 2.86 43.96 22.46
C SER A 122 1.75 44.65 21.69
N LYS A 123 0.83 45.28 22.42
CA LYS A 123 -0.04 46.34 21.89
C LYS A 123 0.83 47.48 21.34
N MET A 124 0.54 47.93 20.13
CA MET A 124 0.56 49.33 19.69
C MET A 124 -0.54 49.48 18.64
#